data_AF-A0A2Z2IX01-F1
#
_entry.id   AF-A0A2Z2IX01-F1
#
_cell.length_a   1.000
_cell.length_b   1.000
_cell.length_c   1.000
_cell.angle_alpha   90.00
_cell.angle_beta   90.00
_cell.angle_gamma   90.00
#
_symmetry.space_group_name_H-M   'P 1'
#
loop_
_entity.id
_entity.type
_entity.pdbx_description
1 polymer ?
#
loop_
_entity_poly.entity_id
_entity_poly.type
_entity_poly.pdbx_seq_one_letter_code
_entity_poly.pdbx_strand_id
1 'polypeptide(L)'
;MDIFLETVDELHEVARSHEDPAFDEVLYHRDPSGICITGMAYEDEQTYVVTFRGSAQQGTIYRATPFIGVVETAGKRFAALVDAPFSLPAGNPAGGEALQGTLYPALLATHVESAGHHVTADFEAPDTERFYSNYKPSMLTPRVRVTGEVKDVAKHVHELTENEFWVGHVAGFAVVFEENPPAHAAIDAVAVCATPFWDEA
;
A
#
# COMPACT_ATOMS: atom_id res chain seq x y z
N MET A 1 5.46 10.09 7.77
CA MET A 1 4.35 9.85 6.83
C MET A 1 3.63 11.16 6.45
N ASP A 2 4.14 12.30 6.94
CA ASP A 2 3.44 13.58 6.90
C ASP A 2 3.48 14.19 5.49
N ILE A 3 4.48 13.82 4.68
CA ILE A 3 4.65 14.30 3.30
C ILE A 3 3.49 13.95 2.36
N PHE A 4 2.69 12.93 2.71
CA PHE A 4 1.53 12.49 1.93
C PHE A 4 0.18 12.86 2.55
N LEU A 5 0.17 13.50 3.72
CA LEU A 5 -1.05 14.06 4.30
C LEU A 5 -1.36 15.43 3.69
N GLU A 6 -0.31 16.22 3.40
CA GLU A 6 -0.44 17.51 2.70
C GLU A 6 -1.02 17.34 1.29
N THR A 7 -0.74 16.21 0.63
CA THR A 7 -1.25 15.91 -0.73
C THR A 7 -2.74 15.59 -0.78
N VAL A 8 -3.39 15.31 0.36
CA VAL A 8 -4.83 14.97 0.41
C VAL A 8 -5.70 16.20 0.16
N ASP A 9 -5.29 17.36 0.69
CA ASP A 9 -6.09 18.59 0.57
C ASP A 9 -6.18 19.08 -0.89
N GLU A 10 -5.15 18.81 -1.69
CA GLU A 10 -5.07 19.19 -3.11
C GLU A 10 -5.70 18.13 -4.04
N LEU A 11 -6.02 16.93 -3.53
CA LEU A 11 -6.48 15.80 -4.34
C LEU A 11 -7.72 16.14 -5.15
N HIS A 12 -8.68 16.87 -4.57
CA HIS A 12 -9.92 17.23 -5.24
C HIS A 12 -9.72 18.12 -6.49
N GLU A 13 -8.58 18.81 -6.61
CA GLU A 13 -8.29 19.67 -7.77
C GLU A 13 -7.68 18.88 -8.94
N VAL A 14 -6.98 17.78 -8.66
CA VAL A 14 -6.15 17.04 -9.63
C VAL A 14 -6.58 15.60 -9.85
N ALA A 15 -7.47 15.07 -9.02
CA ALA A 15 -7.94 13.69 -9.12
C ALA A 15 -9.04 13.52 -10.17
N ARG A 16 -9.07 12.32 -10.74
CA ARG A 16 -10.16 11.86 -11.58
C ARG A 16 -11.19 11.16 -10.70
N SER A 17 -12.47 11.45 -10.92
CA SER A 17 -13.54 10.70 -10.28
C SER A 17 -13.78 9.38 -11.00
N HIS A 18 -14.08 8.33 -10.23
CA HIS A 18 -14.49 7.03 -10.75
C HIS A 18 -15.81 6.61 -10.12
N GLU A 19 -16.70 6.06 -10.93
CA GLU A 19 -17.92 5.41 -10.44
C GLU A 19 -17.59 3.95 -10.08
N ASP A 20 -17.88 3.56 -8.84
CA ASP A 20 -17.78 2.17 -8.41
C ASP A 20 -18.95 1.79 -7.48
N PRO A 21 -19.62 0.65 -7.69
CA PRO A 21 -20.78 0.28 -6.88
C PRO A 21 -20.44 -0.10 -5.42
N ALA A 22 -19.17 -0.26 -5.07
CA ALA A 22 -18.72 -0.60 -3.72
C ALA A 22 -18.40 0.62 -2.85
N PHE A 23 -18.40 1.83 -3.41
CA PHE A 23 -18.09 3.09 -2.73
C PHE A 23 -19.06 4.20 -3.14
N ASP A 24 -19.29 5.16 -2.25
CA ASP A 24 -20.13 6.33 -2.53
C ASP A 24 -19.42 7.33 -3.45
N GLU A 25 -18.09 7.43 -3.31
CA GLU A 25 -17.21 8.23 -4.16
C GLU A 25 -15.82 7.59 -4.21
N VAL A 26 -15.19 7.64 -5.39
CA VAL A 26 -13.76 7.35 -5.55
C VAL A 26 -13.07 8.47 -6.33
N LEU A 27 -11.97 8.95 -5.77
CA LEU A 27 -11.07 9.92 -6.38
C LEU A 27 -9.69 9.29 -6.54
N TYR A 28 -9.13 9.34 -7.75
CA TYR A 28 -7.82 8.76 -8.03
C TYR A 28 -6.89 9.77 -8.70
N HIS A 29 -5.68 9.87 -8.16
CA HIS A 29 -4.58 10.61 -8.77
C HIS A 29 -3.31 9.75 -8.80
N ARG A 30 -2.57 9.85 -9.90
CA ARG A 30 -1.26 9.23 -10.07
C ARG A 30 -0.25 10.28 -10.45
N ASP A 31 0.76 10.38 -9.62
CA ASP A 31 1.92 11.25 -9.80
C ASP A 31 2.97 10.57 -10.71
N PRO A 32 3.68 11.32 -11.58
CA PRO A 32 4.78 10.80 -12.40
C PRO A 32 5.92 10.14 -11.62
N SER A 33 6.12 10.51 -10.35
CA SER A 33 7.08 9.87 -9.44
C SER A 33 6.71 8.42 -9.08
N GLY A 34 5.47 8.00 -9.36
CA GLY A 34 4.94 6.67 -9.06
C GLY A 34 4.03 6.62 -7.83
N ILE A 35 3.91 7.72 -7.08
CA ILE A 35 2.94 7.84 -5.99
C ILE A 35 1.53 7.82 -6.58
N CYS A 36 0.63 7.09 -5.92
CA CYS A 36 -0.79 7.09 -6.22
C CYS A 36 -1.56 7.45 -4.96
N ILE A 37 -2.58 8.28 -5.09
CA ILE A 37 -3.46 8.68 -4.00
C ILE A 37 -4.88 8.34 -4.42
N THR A 38 -5.56 7.57 -3.57
CA THR A 38 -6.95 7.17 -3.80
C THR A 38 -7.81 7.58 -2.61
N GLY A 39 -8.71 8.53 -2.82
CA GLY A 39 -9.77 8.86 -1.89
C GLY A 39 -10.97 7.93 -2.11
N MET A 40 -11.47 7.32 -1.05
CA MET A 40 -12.63 6.41 -1.09
C MET A 40 -13.60 6.76 0.03
N ALA A 41 -14.88 6.89 -0.31
CA ALA A 41 -15.97 7.11 0.65
C ALA A 41 -16.89 5.88 0.73
N TYR A 42 -17.24 5.43 1.93
CA TYR A 42 -18.12 4.29 2.21
C TYR A 42 -18.94 4.54 3.49
N GLU A 43 -20.28 4.54 3.40
CA GLU A 43 -21.20 4.59 4.55
C GLU A 43 -20.84 5.71 5.56
N ASP A 44 -20.70 6.95 5.07
CA ASP A 44 -20.31 8.16 5.80
C ASP A 44 -18.84 8.21 6.29
N GLU A 45 -18.05 7.16 6.04
CA GLU A 45 -16.60 7.17 6.30
C GLU A 45 -15.82 7.50 5.03
N GLN A 46 -14.76 8.31 5.16
CA GLN A 46 -13.85 8.62 4.07
C GLN A 46 -12.43 8.26 4.46
N THR A 47 -11.67 7.68 3.53
CA THR A 47 -10.25 7.42 3.69
C THR A 47 -9.47 7.84 2.46
N TYR A 48 -8.18 8.10 2.67
CA TYR A 48 -7.22 8.31 1.59
C TYR A 48 -6.12 7.26 1.71
N VAL A 49 -5.94 6.48 0.66
CA VAL A 49 -4.89 5.47 0.56
C VAL A 49 -3.79 5.99 -0.35
N VAL A 50 -2.61 6.15 0.23
CA VAL A 50 -1.39 6.48 -0.49
C VAL A 50 -0.68 5.17 -0.82
N THR A 51 -0.44 4.92 -2.09
CA THR A 51 0.30 3.74 -2.58
C THR A 51 1.47 4.17 -3.45
N PHE A 52 2.32 3.21 -3.81
CA PHE A 52 3.45 3.45 -4.71
C PHE A 52 3.51 2.37 -5.79
N ARG A 53 3.55 2.80 -7.04
CA ARG A 53 3.70 1.91 -8.20
C ARG A 53 5.16 1.79 -8.60
N GLY A 54 5.86 0.92 -7.88
CA GLY A 54 7.21 0.48 -8.20
C GLY A 54 7.21 -0.75 -9.10
N SER A 55 7.97 -1.76 -8.68
CA SER A 55 8.11 -3.02 -9.39
C SER A 55 6.82 -3.83 -9.37
N ALA A 56 6.28 -4.12 -10.55
CA ALA A 56 5.14 -4.99 -10.75
C ALA A 56 5.41 -6.42 -10.24
N GLN A 57 4.44 -7.00 -9.54
CA GLN A 57 4.48 -8.39 -9.07
C GLN A 57 3.20 -9.12 -9.48
N GLN A 58 3.32 -10.39 -9.86
CA GLN A 58 2.14 -11.23 -10.04
C GLN A 58 1.66 -11.71 -8.68
N GLY A 59 0.36 -11.55 -8.42
CA GLY A 59 -0.23 -11.98 -7.18
C GLY A 59 -1.74 -11.97 -7.19
N THR A 60 -2.29 -12.20 -6.01
CA THR A 60 -3.72 -12.14 -5.74
C THR A 60 -3.97 -11.16 -4.61
N ILE A 61 -5.03 -10.37 -4.71
CA ILE A 61 -5.46 -9.47 -3.65
C ILE A 61 -6.95 -9.67 -3.40
N TYR A 62 -7.33 -9.73 -2.12
CA TYR A 62 -8.73 -9.83 -1.70
C TYR A 62 -9.05 -8.71 -0.72
N ARG A 63 -10.24 -8.10 -0.83
CA ARG A 63 -10.71 -7.11 0.15
C ARG A 63 -11.23 -7.76 1.41
N ALA A 64 -10.67 -7.36 2.55
CA ALA A 64 -11.10 -7.82 3.86
C ALA A 64 -11.98 -6.80 4.58
N THR A 65 -11.69 -5.51 4.40
CA THR A 65 -12.50 -4.36 4.85
C THR A 65 -12.52 -3.33 3.73
N PRO A 66 -13.37 -2.27 3.76
CA PRO A 66 -13.43 -1.30 2.68
C PRO A 66 -12.05 -0.81 2.19
N PHE A 67 -11.09 -0.62 3.09
CA PHE A 67 -9.77 -0.03 2.77
C PHE A 67 -8.58 -0.98 2.96
N ILE A 68 -8.81 -2.19 3.48
CA ILE A 68 -7.76 -3.19 3.73
C ILE A 68 -8.03 -4.43 2.89
N GLY A 69 -7.01 -4.86 2.17
CA GLY A 69 -6.98 -6.16 1.53
C GLY A 69 -5.87 -7.04 2.10
N VAL A 70 -5.90 -8.33 1.78
CA VAL A 70 -4.74 -9.20 1.95
C VAL A 70 -4.16 -9.49 0.58
N VAL A 71 -2.85 -9.33 0.53
CA VAL A 71 -2.03 -9.51 -0.66
C VAL A 71 -1.30 -10.83 -0.53
N GLU A 72 -1.33 -11.62 -1.59
CA GLU A 72 -0.59 -12.85 -1.77
C GLU A 72 0.33 -12.71 -2.98
N THR A 73 1.63 -12.60 -2.74
CA THR A 73 2.66 -12.38 -3.78
C THR A 73 4.03 -12.86 -3.29
N ALA A 74 4.88 -13.31 -4.19
CA ALA A 74 6.27 -13.71 -3.88
C ALA A 74 6.40 -14.69 -2.69
N GLY A 75 5.43 -15.59 -2.51
CA GLY A 75 5.38 -16.54 -1.39
C GLY A 75 5.04 -15.92 -0.03
N LYS A 76 4.64 -14.65 0.01
CA LYS A 76 4.25 -13.91 1.21
C LYS A 76 2.77 -13.59 1.18
N ARG A 77 2.22 -13.47 2.40
CA ARG A 77 0.82 -13.11 2.64
C ARG A 77 0.75 -12.08 3.75
N PHE A 78 0.14 -10.93 3.49
CA PHE A 78 0.07 -9.83 4.45
C PHE A 78 -1.14 -8.93 4.19
N ALA A 79 -1.62 -8.26 5.23
CA ALA A 79 -2.62 -7.21 5.08
C ALA A 79 -1.96 -5.94 4.53
N ALA A 80 -2.64 -5.23 3.65
CA ALA A 80 -2.19 -3.97 3.09
C ALA A 80 -3.36 -2.99 2.98
N LEU A 81 -3.08 -1.68 3.03
CA LEU A 81 -4.03 -0.71 2.51
C LEU A 81 -4.06 -0.85 0.99
N VAL A 82 -5.26 -0.89 0.42
CA VAL A 82 -5.44 -1.21 -1.01
C VAL A 82 -6.15 -0.06 -1.69
N ASP A 83 -5.70 0.27 -2.89
CA ASP A 83 -6.32 1.33 -3.67
C ASP A 83 -7.54 0.85 -4.47
N ALA A 84 -7.76 -0.45 -4.63
CA ALA A 84 -8.78 -0.96 -5.55
C ALA A 84 -10.14 -1.22 -4.89
N PRO A 85 -11.25 -1.08 -5.64
CA PRO A 85 -12.54 -1.52 -5.20
C PRO A 85 -12.68 -3.02 -5.48
N PHE A 86 -13.14 -3.75 -4.48
CA PHE A 86 -13.47 -5.15 -4.65
C PHE A 86 -14.94 -5.29 -4.31
N SER A 87 -15.76 -5.53 -5.32
CA SER A 87 -17.20 -5.65 -5.18
C SER A 87 -17.51 -6.72 -4.13
N LEU A 88 -18.08 -6.34 -2.99
CA LEU A 88 -18.74 -7.30 -2.11
C LEU A 88 -20.10 -7.60 -2.75
N PRO A 89 -20.49 -8.87 -2.94
CA PRO A 89 -21.91 -9.17 -3.11
C PRO A 89 -22.66 -8.70 -1.86
N ALA A 90 -23.82 -8.08 -2.04
CA ALA A 90 -24.71 -7.74 -0.93
C ALA A 90 -24.95 -8.99 -0.07
N GLY A 91 -24.58 -8.93 1.22
CA GLY A 91 -24.77 -10.02 2.17
C GLY A 91 -23.65 -11.07 2.23
N ASN A 92 -22.48 -10.86 1.62
CA ASN A 92 -21.33 -11.76 1.83
C ASN A 92 -20.41 -11.28 2.97
N PRO A 93 -20.35 -11.99 4.11
CA PRO A 93 -19.45 -11.64 5.21
C PRO A 93 -17.98 -12.02 4.98
N ALA A 94 -17.61 -12.64 3.85
CA ALA A 94 -16.25 -13.15 3.61
C ALA A 94 -15.82 -13.28 2.12
N GLY A 95 -16.00 -12.26 1.28
CA GLY A 95 -15.23 -12.23 0.03
C GLY A 95 -15.87 -11.45 -1.10
N GLY A 96 -15.27 -10.31 -1.44
CA GLY A 96 -15.36 -9.78 -2.80
C GLY A 96 -14.60 -10.68 -3.77
N GLU A 97 -14.78 -10.47 -5.07
CA GLU A 97 -13.99 -11.19 -6.07
C GLU A 97 -12.50 -10.93 -5.86
N ALA A 98 -11.71 -12.01 -5.82
CA ALA A 98 -10.26 -11.90 -5.73
C ALA A 98 -9.73 -11.39 -7.06
N LEU A 99 -8.95 -10.32 -7.03
CA LEU A 99 -8.26 -9.84 -8.22
C LEU A 99 -6.93 -10.58 -8.33
N GLN A 100 -6.81 -11.41 -9.35
CA GLN A 100 -5.55 -12.02 -9.74
C GLN A 100 -4.93 -11.23 -10.88
N GLY A 101 -3.63 -10.92 -10.76
CA GLY A 101 -2.90 -10.28 -11.86
C GLY A 101 -1.71 -9.48 -11.37
N THR A 102 -1.44 -8.38 -12.08
CA THR A 102 -0.35 -7.47 -11.75
C THR A 102 -0.72 -6.58 -10.58
N LEU A 103 0.08 -6.65 -9.52
CA LEU A 103 -0.03 -5.85 -8.30
C LEU A 103 1.25 -5.04 -8.09
N TYR A 104 1.16 -3.95 -7.35
CA TYR A 104 2.29 -3.12 -6.97
C TYR A 104 2.36 -2.98 -5.45
N PRO A 105 2.78 -4.04 -4.73
CA PRO A 105 2.96 -3.97 -3.30
C PRO A 105 4.19 -3.11 -2.96
N ALA A 106 4.01 -2.20 -2.00
CA ALA A 106 5.07 -1.33 -1.50
C ALA A 106 4.95 -1.16 0.02
N LEU A 107 6.02 -0.69 0.63
CA LEU A 107 6.09 -0.42 2.06
C LEU A 107 6.34 1.08 2.27
N LEU A 108 5.50 1.72 3.06
CA LEU A 108 5.71 3.09 3.50
C LEU A 108 6.43 3.04 4.85
N ALA A 109 7.71 3.43 4.87
CA ALA A 109 8.50 3.39 6.09
C ALA A 109 7.93 4.35 7.14
N THR A 110 7.69 3.83 8.34
CA THR A 110 7.23 4.61 9.50
C THR A 110 8.33 4.83 10.53
N HIS A 111 9.28 3.90 10.59
CA HIS A 111 10.48 3.99 11.43
C HIS A 111 11.61 3.22 10.76
N VAL A 112 12.81 3.80 10.78
CA VAL A 112 13.99 3.23 10.10
C VAL A 112 15.17 3.26 11.05
N GLU A 113 15.78 2.10 11.26
CA GLU A 113 16.98 1.96 12.08
C GLU A 113 18.11 1.35 11.23
N SER A 114 19.33 1.86 11.42
CA SER A 114 20.51 1.25 10.81
C SER A 114 20.71 -0.16 11.37
N ALA A 115 20.77 -1.15 10.48
CA ALA A 115 21.09 -2.52 10.83
C ALA A 115 22.59 -2.78 10.64
N GLY A 116 23.16 -3.70 11.42
CA GLY A 116 24.55 -4.13 11.24
C GLY A 116 24.80 -4.78 9.88
N HIS A 117 26.05 -4.77 9.42
CA HIS A 117 26.49 -5.33 8.12
C HIS A 117 26.25 -6.85 7.93
N HIS A 118 25.82 -7.56 8.96
CA HIS A 118 25.53 -9.00 8.93
C HIS A 118 24.03 -9.32 9.00
N VAL A 119 23.18 -8.34 8.70
CA VAL A 119 21.75 -8.53 8.81
C VAL A 119 21.21 -9.45 7.73
N THR A 120 20.36 -10.40 8.12
CA THR A 120 19.69 -11.30 7.18
C THR A 120 18.39 -10.67 6.73
N ALA A 121 18.03 -10.87 5.46
CA ALA A 121 16.76 -10.40 4.94
C ALA A 121 15.60 -11.12 5.65
N ASP A 122 14.67 -10.36 6.20
CA ASP A 122 13.50 -10.90 6.89
C ASP A 122 12.25 -10.03 6.65
N PHE A 123 11.09 -10.68 6.70
CA PHE A 123 9.78 -10.06 6.52
C PHE A 123 8.81 -10.64 7.54
N GLU A 124 8.38 -9.81 8.48
CA GLU A 124 7.40 -10.16 9.49
C GLU A 124 6.12 -9.36 9.24
N ALA A 125 5.00 -10.06 9.12
CA ALA A 125 3.68 -9.46 9.09
C ALA A 125 2.79 -10.14 10.13
N PRO A 126 1.88 -9.41 10.80
CA PRO A 126 0.86 -9.99 11.64
C PRO A 126 0.10 -11.09 10.90
N ASP A 127 -0.14 -12.18 11.61
CA ASP A 127 -0.68 -13.39 11.02
C ASP A 127 -2.10 -13.19 10.48
N THR A 128 -2.21 -13.15 9.15
CA THR A 128 -3.49 -13.09 8.44
C THR A 128 -4.33 -14.35 8.65
N GLU A 129 -3.76 -15.47 9.08
CA GLU A 129 -4.51 -16.69 9.43
C GLU A 129 -5.43 -16.47 10.65
N ARG A 130 -5.06 -15.57 11.57
CA ARG A 130 -5.91 -15.19 12.70
C ARG A 130 -7.20 -14.50 12.24
N PHE A 131 -7.13 -13.71 11.18
CA PHE A 131 -8.33 -13.13 10.56
C PHE A 131 -9.23 -14.24 10.00
N TYR A 132 -8.69 -15.22 9.28
CA TYR A 132 -9.50 -16.31 8.73
C TYR A 132 -10.13 -17.23 9.79
N SER A 133 -9.51 -17.35 10.96
CA SER A 133 -10.07 -18.16 12.04
C SER A 133 -11.20 -17.49 12.82
N ASN A 134 -11.16 -16.15 12.98
CA ASN A 134 -12.09 -15.42 13.86
C ASN A 134 -12.80 -14.22 13.21
N TYR A 135 -12.55 -13.95 11.92
CA TYR A 135 -13.15 -12.92 11.06
C TYR A 135 -13.37 -11.57 11.74
N LYS A 136 -12.40 -11.11 12.54
CA LYS A 136 -12.47 -9.76 13.14
C LYS A 136 -11.58 -8.81 12.34
N PRO A 137 -12.15 -7.82 11.64
CA PRO A 137 -11.40 -6.77 10.94
C PRO A 137 -10.29 -6.14 11.77
N SER A 138 -10.51 -5.95 13.08
CA SER A 138 -9.52 -5.39 14.01
C SER A 138 -8.26 -6.25 14.20
N MET A 139 -8.26 -7.50 13.73
CA MET A 139 -7.07 -8.36 13.72
C MET A 139 -6.20 -8.13 12.48
N LEU A 140 -6.71 -7.48 11.43
CA LEU A 140 -5.93 -7.10 10.27
C LEU A 140 -5.25 -5.77 10.55
N THR A 141 -3.93 -5.82 10.61
CA THR A 141 -3.11 -4.62 10.71
C THR A 141 -2.16 -4.62 9.54
N PRO A 142 -2.19 -3.59 8.67
CA PRO A 142 -1.34 -3.54 7.49
C PRO A 142 0.09 -3.11 7.86
N ARG A 143 0.57 -3.50 9.04
CA ARG A 143 1.91 -3.17 9.51
C ARG A 143 2.82 -4.34 9.25
N VAL A 144 4.03 -4.07 8.79
CA VAL A 144 5.06 -5.08 8.59
C VAL A 144 6.38 -4.59 9.16
N ARG A 145 7.22 -5.52 9.54
CA ARG A 145 8.62 -5.26 9.85
C ARG A 145 9.48 -5.96 8.81
N VAL A 146 10.38 -5.20 8.18
CA VAL A 146 11.33 -5.76 7.22
C VAL A 146 12.74 -5.39 7.62
N THR A 147 13.64 -6.33 7.43
CA THR A 147 15.06 -6.10 7.72
C THR A 147 15.88 -6.57 6.53
N GLY A 148 16.95 -5.86 6.19
CA GLY A 148 17.85 -6.28 5.11
C GLY A 148 18.78 -5.19 4.59
N GLU A 149 19.52 -5.55 3.54
CA GLU A 149 20.25 -4.60 2.70
C GLU A 149 19.28 -3.75 1.89
N VAL A 150 19.53 -2.44 1.82
CA VAL A 150 18.75 -1.47 1.03
C VAL A 150 19.43 -1.29 -0.32
N LYS A 151 18.74 -1.67 -1.40
CA LYS A 151 19.26 -1.65 -2.77
C LYS A 151 18.55 -0.61 -3.64
N ASP A 152 19.21 -0.25 -4.73
CA ASP A 152 18.62 0.53 -5.82
C ASP A 152 17.97 1.84 -5.35
N VAL A 153 18.64 2.54 -4.42
CA VAL A 153 18.11 3.77 -3.82
C VAL A 153 18.10 4.88 -4.86
N ALA A 154 16.92 5.41 -5.12
CA ALA A 154 16.70 6.58 -5.97
C ALA A 154 15.96 7.66 -5.19
N LYS A 155 16.31 8.93 -5.47
CA LYS A 155 15.61 10.10 -4.95
C LYS A 155 14.52 10.51 -5.95
N HIS A 156 13.36 10.83 -5.43
CA HIS A 156 12.17 11.28 -6.14
C HIS A 156 11.68 12.60 -5.55
N VAL A 157 10.83 13.29 -6.31
CA VAL A 157 10.15 14.51 -5.90
C VAL A 157 8.67 14.31 -6.20
N HIS A 158 7.82 14.58 -5.21
CA HIS A 158 6.38 14.56 -5.39
C HIS A 158 5.96 15.80 -6.19
N GLU A 159 5.12 15.68 -7.22
CA GLU A 159 4.78 16.80 -8.11
C GLU A 159 3.92 17.85 -7.40
N LEU A 160 2.93 17.41 -6.62
CA LEU A 160 2.01 18.32 -5.92
C LEU A 160 2.68 19.12 -4.79
N THR A 161 3.37 18.44 -3.87
CA THR A 161 3.97 19.09 -2.69
C THR A 161 5.40 19.54 -2.87
N GLU A 162 6.06 19.14 -3.96
CA GLU A 162 7.50 19.32 -4.19
C GLU A 162 8.39 18.65 -3.12
N ASN A 163 7.81 17.82 -2.25
CA ASN A 163 8.52 17.12 -1.18
C ASN A 163 9.43 16.03 -1.76
N GLU A 164 10.65 15.95 -1.25
CA GLU A 164 11.62 14.93 -1.63
C GLU A 164 11.38 13.63 -0.85
N PHE A 165 11.53 12.50 -1.53
CA PHE A 165 11.49 11.18 -0.89
C PHE A 165 12.46 10.22 -1.58
N TRP A 166 12.75 9.10 -0.93
CA TRP A 166 13.64 8.07 -1.44
C TRP A 166 12.89 6.76 -1.63
N VAL A 167 13.22 6.04 -2.68
CA VAL A 167 12.70 4.69 -2.93
C VAL A 167 13.88 3.75 -3.02
N GLY A 168 13.82 2.66 -2.25
CA GLY A 168 14.79 1.57 -2.32
C GLY A 168 14.09 0.22 -2.31
N HIS A 169 14.87 -0.86 -2.39
CA HIS A 169 14.37 -2.24 -2.31
C HIS A 169 14.93 -2.97 -1.09
N VAL A 170 14.04 -3.56 -0.30
CA VAL A 170 14.39 -4.37 0.88
C VAL A 170 13.54 -5.63 0.89
N ALA A 171 14.17 -6.79 1.11
CA ALA A 171 13.50 -8.09 1.17
C ALA A 171 12.53 -8.38 -0.01
N GLY A 172 12.80 -7.82 -1.20
CA GLY A 172 11.99 -8.00 -2.40
C GLY A 172 10.79 -7.06 -2.54
N PHE A 173 10.67 -6.02 -1.70
CA PHE A 173 9.65 -4.99 -1.82
C PHE A 173 10.28 -3.62 -2.08
N ALA A 174 9.57 -2.79 -2.86
CA ALA A 174 9.84 -1.36 -2.89
C ALA A 174 9.48 -0.76 -1.52
N VAL A 175 10.36 0.08 -1.00
CA VAL A 175 10.18 0.80 0.26
C VAL A 175 10.35 2.29 -0.01
N VAL A 176 9.36 3.07 0.42
CA VAL A 176 9.35 4.53 0.36
C VAL A 176 9.84 5.06 1.69
N PHE A 177 10.84 5.95 1.65
CA PHE A 177 11.48 6.58 2.79
C PHE A 177 11.35 8.10 2.71
N GLU A 178 11.12 8.75 3.86
CA GLU A 178 11.09 10.21 3.96
C GLU A 178 12.49 10.83 3.97
N GLU A 179 13.51 10.04 4.25
CA GLU A 179 14.91 10.44 4.27
C GLU A 179 15.78 9.42 3.54
N ASN A 180 16.99 9.80 3.17
CA ASN A 180 17.94 8.89 2.54
C ASN A 180 18.27 7.71 3.48
N PRO A 181 17.95 6.45 3.10
CA PRO A 181 18.06 5.31 4.01
C PRO A 181 19.52 4.86 4.22
N PRO A 182 19.82 4.19 5.35
CA PRO A 182 21.10 3.51 5.53
C PRO A 182 21.21 2.31 4.59
N ALA A 183 22.44 1.86 4.30
CA ALA A 183 22.69 0.71 3.40
C ALA A 183 22.12 -0.61 3.92
N HIS A 184 21.93 -0.75 5.23
CA HIS A 184 21.28 -1.87 5.87
C HIS A 184 20.29 -1.32 6.89
N ALA A 185 19.06 -1.80 6.88
CA ALA A 185 18.00 -1.23 7.70
C ALA A 185 17.10 -2.29 8.34
N ALA A 186 16.62 -1.99 9.54
CA ALA A 186 15.40 -2.55 10.12
C ALA A 186 14.30 -1.49 10.01
N ILE A 187 13.17 -1.86 9.41
CA ILE A 187 12.13 -0.93 8.98
C ILE A 187 10.80 -1.42 9.50
N ASP A 188 10.14 -0.60 10.33
CA ASP A 188 8.71 -0.76 10.60
C ASP A 188 7.95 0.07 9.57
N ALA A 189 6.99 -0.55 8.88
CA ALA A 189 6.30 0.05 7.76
C ALA A 189 4.79 -0.26 7.74
N VAL A 190 4.05 0.57 7.00
CA VAL A 190 2.70 0.24 6.54
C VAL A 190 2.81 -0.37 5.15
N ALA A 191 2.26 -1.58 4.99
CA ALA A 191 2.11 -2.21 3.69
C ALA A 191 0.95 -1.60 2.93
N VAL A 192 1.21 -1.29 1.67
CA VAL A 192 0.24 -0.71 0.74
C VAL A 192 0.31 -1.48 -0.58
N CYS A 193 -0.77 -1.51 -1.34
CA CYS A 193 -0.80 -2.18 -2.62
C CYS A 193 -1.58 -1.37 -3.63
N ALA A 194 -0.87 -0.91 -4.67
CA ALA A 194 -1.51 -0.32 -5.82
C ALA A 194 -1.96 -1.40 -6.81
N THR A 195 -2.99 -1.09 -7.59
CA THR A 195 -3.53 -1.97 -8.64
C THR A 195 -3.64 -1.20 -9.96
N PRO A 196 -3.58 -1.86 -11.13
CA PRO A 196 -3.76 -1.18 -12.42
C PRO A 196 -5.21 -0.73 -12.68
N PHE A 197 -6.15 -1.06 -11.78
CA PHE A 197 -7.59 -0.87 -11.96
C PHE A 197 -7.95 0.57 -12.38
N TRP A 198 -7.31 1.57 -11.77
CA TRP A 198 -7.59 2.99 -12.03
C TRP A 198 -6.93 3.57 -13.29
N ASP A 199 -6.07 2.81 -13.97
CA ASP A 199 -5.38 3.29 -15.18
C ASP A 199 -6.20 3.12 -16.45
N GLU A 200 -7.17 2.21 -16.44
CA GLU A 200 -7.89 1.79 -17.65
C GLU A 200 -9.11 2.68 -17.99
N ALA A 201 -9.35 3.74 -17.21
CA ALA A 201 -10.43 4.70 -17.42
C ALA A 201 -9.94 6.07 -17.94
#